data_AF-A0A9P7GPT0-F1
#
_entry.id   AF-A0A9P7GPT0-F1
#
_cell.length_a   1.000
_cell.length_b   1.000
_cell.length_c   1.000
_cell.angle_alpha   90.00
_cell.angle_beta   90.00
_cell.angle_gamma   90.00
#
_symmetry.space_group_name_H-M   'P 1'
#
loop_
_entity.id
_entity.type
_entity.pdbx_description
1 polymer ?
#
loop_
_entity_poly.entity_id
_entity_poly.type
_entity_poly.pdbx_seq_one_letter_code
_entity_poly.pdbx_strand_id
1 'polypeptide(L)'
;MNRITGLASYDGSSSFIWIQEYVTNHHLPSTKTEWLLHSRASRPADFSYKHDAKHSSTLLVSGMWDDLDDDNAIIRELEEVLSEAKPAAGLAPLHLLRPFFFRLRDKAKLSILHPRILEILKLQDGDHSANVQVPAWPDMIPGIRTEFRTSLAQHLFGWDVLLQLRMRLSFADFTWKHADSEEKQNQCGEVAQALLTAISHRVLRTIIRHLVAAVNLLTSNDIAFVLRMVVQSLLPGSPKDLSDEALMSYVRHVELKYPYRTSPLLSVQTATHGRAARSLHSSSQLHWFAHALAAAARRFFHSQRLIHINKIGYQKQQGAGLWRSFSKLFIGVCFVTTVS
;
A
#
# COMPACT_ATOMS: atom_id res chain seq x y z
N MET A 1 -1.80 -37.69 1.94
CA MET A 1 -1.50 -36.34 1.39
C MET A 1 -1.06 -35.49 2.56
N ASN A 2 0.16 -34.97 2.52
CA ASN A 2 0.77 -34.24 3.65
C ASN A 2 0.12 -32.86 3.75
N ARG A 3 -0.48 -32.54 4.90
CA ARG A 3 -1.07 -31.22 5.16
C ARG A 3 -0.15 -30.46 6.10
N ILE A 4 0.25 -29.27 5.69
CA ILE A 4 1.06 -28.36 6.49
C ILE A 4 0.11 -27.47 7.28
N THR A 5 0.14 -27.56 8.60
CA THR A 5 -0.72 -26.80 9.52
C THR A 5 0.12 -25.79 10.29
N GLY A 6 0.27 -24.60 9.69
CA GLY A 6 0.76 -23.42 10.39
C GLY A 6 2.28 -23.23 10.38
N LEU A 7 2.67 -21.98 10.59
CA LEU A 7 4.05 -21.50 10.59
C LEU A 7 4.16 -20.54 11.77
N ALA A 8 4.85 -20.95 12.83
CA ALA A 8 4.99 -20.18 14.06
C ALA A 8 6.48 -19.95 14.39
N SER A 9 6.81 -18.73 14.81
CA SER A 9 8.13 -18.40 15.37
C SER A 9 8.12 -18.77 16.84
N TYR A 10 9.05 -19.63 17.27
CA TYR A 10 9.03 -20.25 18.60
C TYR A 10 9.61 -19.36 19.71
N ASP A 11 10.57 -18.50 19.37
CA ASP A 11 11.45 -17.85 20.35
C ASP A 11 11.89 -16.44 19.94
N GLY A 12 11.36 -15.90 18.84
CA GLY A 12 11.82 -14.64 18.29
C GLY A 12 13.20 -14.71 17.62
N SER A 13 13.74 -15.90 17.34
CA SER A 13 14.91 -16.16 16.49
C SER A 13 14.51 -16.77 15.12
N SER A 14 15.50 -17.19 14.32
CA SER A 14 15.42 -17.77 12.96
C SER A 14 14.69 -19.10 12.81
N SER A 15 14.07 -19.57 13.87
CA SER A 15 13.52 -20.91 13.92
C SER A 15 12.05 -20.86 13.51
N PHE A 16 11.76 -21.31 12.29
CA PHE A 16 10.41 -21.58 11.87
C PHE A 16 10.05 -23.02 12.22
N ILE A 17 8.99 -23.21 12.99
CA ILE A 17 8.44 -24.53 13.26
C ILE A 17 7.57 -24.93 12.09
N TRP A 18 7.94 -26.02 11.43
CA TRP A 18 7.07 -26.78 10.54
C TRP A 18 6.50 -27.95 11.32
N ILE A 19 5.18 -27.93 11.57
CA ILE A 19 4.49 -29.08 12.15
C ILE A 19 3.93 -29.90 11.01
N GLN A 20 4.56 -31.04 10.76
CA GLN A 20 4.00 -32.06 9.89
C GLN A 20 3.32 -33.12 10.76
N GLU A 21 2.00 -33.04 10.87
CA GLU A 21 1.22 -34.10 11.52
C GLU A 21 1.08 -35.28 10.55
N TYR A 22 1.71 -36.40 10.91
CA TYR A 22 1.42 -37.69 10.30
C TYR A 22 0.37 -38.42 11.13
N VAL A 23 -0.81 -38.67 10.54
CA VAL A 23 -1.80 -39.59 11.11
C VAL A 23 -1.54 -40.97 10.53
N THR A 24 -0.82 -41.81 11.27
CA THR A 24 -0.72 -43.24 10.96
C THR A 24 -1.97 -43.95 11.49
N ASN A 25 -3.01 -44.00 10.67
CA ASN A 25 -4.14 -44.90 10.93
C ASN A 25 -3.72 -46.32 10.54
N HIS A 26 -3.54 -47.21 11.51
CA HIS A 26 -3.26 -48.64 11.31
C HIS A 26 -4.48 -49.46 10.86
N HIS A 27 -5.46 -48.84 10.19
CA HIS A 27 -6.59 -49.53 9.57
C HIS A 27 -6.69 -49.11 8.11
N LEU A 28 -6.42 -50.07 7.20
CA LEU A 28 -6.57 -49.92 5.75
C LEU A 28 -8.07 -49.81 5.39
N PRO A 29 -8.52 -48.72 4.76
CA PRO A 29 -9.80 -48.68 4.06
C PRO A 29 -9.65 -49.34 2.69
N SER A 30 -10.56 -50.26 2.35
CA SER A 30 -10.49 -51.10 1.14
C SER A 30 -10.85 -50.38 -0.16
N THR A 31 -11.22 -49.10 -0.15
CA THR A 31 -11.65 -48.38 -1.36
C THR A 31 -11.05 -46.98 -1.50
N LYS A 32 -10.46 -46.72 -2.69
CA LYS A 32 -9.61 -45.56 -3.04
C LYS A 32 -10.36 -44.21 -3.11
N THR A 33 -11.69 -44.21 -3.17
CA THR A 33 -12.52 -43.00 -3.38
C THR A 33 -12.97 -42.32 -2.08
N GLU A 34 -12.94 -43.02 -0.94
CA GLU A 34 -13.39 -42.47 0.34
C GLU A 34 -12.35 -41.56 1.00
N TRP A 35 -11.07 -41.76 0.67
CA TRP A 35 -9.94 -40.97 1.17
C TRP A 35 -9.96 -39.49 0.77
N LEU A 36 -10.58 -39.14 -0.35
CA LEU A 36 -10.59 -37.76 -0.86
C LEU A 36 -11.61 -36.86 -0.17
N LEU A 37 -12.68 -37.42 0.41
CA LEU A 37 -13.69 -36.66 1.15
C LEU A 37 -13.31 -36.43 2.62
N HIS A 38 -12.58 -37.36 3.24
CA HIS A 38 -12.18 -37.23 4.64
C HIS A 38 -11.08 -36.18 4.89
N SER A 39 -10.21 -35.89 3.90
CA SER A 39 -9.06 -34.97 4.11
C SER A 39 -9.44 -33.48 4.16
N ARG A 40 -10.66 -33.10 3.76
CA ARG A 40 -11.13 -31.71 3.76
C ARG A 40 -11.94 -31.30 5.00
N ALA A 41 -12.36 -32.23 5.85
CA ALA A 41 -13.27 -31.96 6.98
C ALA A 41 -12.59 -31.83 8.35
N SER A 42 -11.27 -32.05 8.46
CA SER A 42 -10.54 -31.74 9.69
C SER A 42 -10.40 -30.21 9.83
N ARG A 43 -11.41 -29.62 10.48
CA ARG A 43 -11.34 -28.32 11.14
C ARG A 43 -10.77 -28.59 12.54
N PRO A 44 -9.62 -27.99 12.92
CA PRO A 44 -9.02 -28.18 14.25
C PRO A 44 -9.77 -27.43 15.36
N ALA A 45 -11.09 -27.28 15.24
CA ALA A 45 -11.94 -26.64 16.24
C ALA A 45 -12.55 -27.65 17.22
N ASP A 46 -12.46 -28.95 16.92
CA ASP A 46 -12.94 -30.00 17.81
C ASP A 46 -11.75 -30.58 18.59
N PHE A 47 -11.58 -30.10 19.82
CA PHE A 47 -10.54 -30.55 20.75
C PHE A 47 -10.86 -31.91 21.40
N SER A 48 -11.86 -32.66 20.92
CA SER A 48 -12.22 -33.97 21.48
C SER A 48 -11.20 -35.09 21.18
N TYR A 49 -10.17 -34.85 20.37
CA TYR A 49 -9.12 -35.84 20.02
C TYR A 49 -8.04 -36.03 21.11
N LYS A 50 -8.28 -35.61 22.36
CA LYS A 50 -7.23 -35.45 23.39
C LYS A 50 -6.82 -36.70 24.17
N HIS A 51 -7.51 -37.84 24.05
CA HIS A 51 -7.32 -38.93 25.01
C HIS A 51 -6.53 -40.16 24.50
N ASP A 52 -6.51 -40.47 23.20
CA ASP A 52 -5.85 -41.68 22.70
C ASP A 52 -4.71 -41.45 21.70
N ALA A 53 -4.48 -40.21 21.29
CA ALA A 53 -3.43 -39.92 20.33
C ALA A 53 -2.11 -39.63 21.05
N LYS A 54 -1.33 -40.70 21.27
CA LYS A 54 0.09 -40.64 21.63
C LYS A 54 0.87 -40.03 20.44
N HIS A 55 0.69 -38.73 20.21
CA HIS A 55 1.27 -38.02 19.08
C HIS A 55 2.78 -37.90 19.30
N SER A 56 3.55 -38.70 18.54
CA SER A 56 4.96 -38.41 18.31
C SER A 56 5.02 -37.24 17.33
N SER A 57 5.19 -36.03 17.85
CA SER A 57 5.42 -34.84 17.03
C SER A 57 6.91 -34.74 16.73
N THR A 58 7.32 -35.05 15.51
CA THR A 58 8.69 -34.81 15.06
C THR A 58 8.83 -33.34 14.68
N LEU A 59 9.57 -32.59 15.49
CA LEU A 59 9.99 -31.24 15.16
C LEU A 59 11.22 -31.33 14.23
N LEU A 60 11.05 -30.96 12.97
CA LEU A 60 12.17 -30.78 12.05
C LEU A 60 12.65 -29.33 12.15
N VAL A 61 13.83 -29.12 12.73
CA VAL A 61 14.52 -27.83 12.71
C VAL A 61 15.61 -27.92 11.67
N SER A 62 15.47 -27.18 10.57
CA SER A 62 16.56 -26.96 9.63
C SER A 62 17.17 -25.60 9.95
N GLY A 63 18.50 -25.56 10.05
CA GLY A 63 19.22 -24.30 9.85
C GLY A 63 18.83 -23.79 8.47
N MET A 64 18.20 -22.62 8.39
CA MET A 64 17.80 -22.05 7.11
C MET A 64 18.98 -21.35 6.41
N TRP A 65 20.01 -20.99 7.17
CA TRP A 65 21.14 -20.19 6.71
C TRP A 65 22.39 -20.68 7.45
N ASP A 66 23.43 -21.06 6.71
CA ASP A 66 24.77 -21.32 7.26
C ASP A 66 25.60 -20.04 7.20
N ASP A 67 26.56 -19.88 8.11
CA ASP A 67 27.45 -18.71 8.27
C ASP A 67 28.37 -18.41 7.06
N LEU A 68 28.22 -19.13 5.95
CA LEU A 68 28.90 -18.89 4.67
C LEU A 68 28.10 -17.95 3.76
N ASP A 69 27.28 -17.06 4.34
CA ASP A 69 26.47 -16.11 3.60
C ASP A 69 27.34 -15.18 2.74
N ASP A 70 27.28 -15.37 1.43
CA ASP A 70 27.82 -14.41 0.47
C ASP A 70 26.97 -13.13 0.49
N ASP A 71 27.51 -12.09 1.13
CA ASP A 71 26.94 -10.75 1.19
C ASP A 71 26.57 -10.20 -0.20
N ASN A 72 27.29 -10.58 -1.25
CA ASN A 72 26.95 -10.19 -2.62
C ASN A 72 25.71 -10.90 -3.14
N ALA A 73 25.54 -12.18 -2.80
CA ALA A 73 24.35 -12.94 -3.17
C ALA A 73 23.10 -12.32 -2.54
N ILE A 74 23.16 -11.92 -1.27
CA ILE A 74 22.03 -11.26 -0.58
C ILE A 74 21.66 -9.94 -1.25
N ILE A 75 22.66 -9.12 -1.58
CA ILE A 75 22.43 -7.83 -2.25
C ILE A 75 21.83 -8.03 -3.65
N ARG A 76 22.38 -8.96 -4.44
CA ARG A 76 21.88 -9.27 -5.78
C ARG A 76 20.45 -9.80 -5.74
N GLU A 77 20.16 -10.75 -4.86
CA GLU A 77 18.79 -11.29 -4.66
C GLU A 77 17.81 -10.19 -4.24
N LEU A 78 18.23 -9.27 -3.36
CA LEU A 78 17.40 -8.15 -2.94
C LEU A 78 17.08 -7.22 -4.10
N GLU A 79 18.08 -6.88 -4.90
CA GLU A 79 17.92 -6.03 -6.08
C GLU A 79 17.00 -6.67 -7.13
N GLU A 80 17.19 -7.96 -7.42
CA GLU A 80 16.31 -8.74 -8.30
C GLU A 80 14.87 -8.72 -7.77
N VAL A 81 14.65 -9.01 -6.48
CA VAL A 81 13.30 -8.99 -5.89
C VAL A 81 12.67 -7.59 -5.93
N LEU A 82 13.43 -6.52 -5.71
CA LEU A 82 12.92 -5.15 -5.74
C LEU A 82 12.69 -4.61 -7.16
N SER A 83 13.35 -5.17 -8.18
CA SER A 83 13.23 -4.75 -9.58
C SER A 83 12.28 -5.61 -10.40
N GLU A 84 12.10 -6.88 -10.05
CA GLU A 84 11.29 -7.84 -10.82
C GLU A 84 9.92 -8.14 -10.18
N ALA A 85 9.59 -7.53 -9.04
CA ALA A 85 8.30 -7.75 -8.38
C ALA A 85 7.11 -7.36 -9.27
N LYS A 86 6.21 -8.33 -9.51
CA LYS A 86 4.99 -8.19 -10.31
C LYS A 86 3.74 -8.42 -9.45
N PRO A 87 2.76 -7.50 -9.44
CA PRO A 87 1.48 -7.69 -8.76
C PRO A 87 0.69 -8.88 -9.30
N ALA A 88 0.89 -9.24 -10.58
CA ALA A 88 0.25 -10.38 -11.22
C ALA A 88 0.58 -11.73 -10.55
N ALA A 89 1.68 -11.82 -9.80
CA ALA A 89 2.01 -13.00 -9.02
C ALA A 89 1.08 -13.21 -7.80
N GLY A 90 0.26 -12.21 -7.44
CA GLY A 90 -0.65 -12.28 -6.29
C GLY A 90 0.06 -12.32 -4.94
N LEU A 91 1.37 -12.09 -4.91
CA LEU A 91 2.18 -12.12 -3.69
C LEU A 91 2.14 -10.74 -3.01
N ALA A 92 1.89 -10.75 -1.71
CA ALA A 92 1.97 -9.54 -0.91
C ALA A 92 3.44 -9.04 -0.84
N PRO A 93 3.68 -7.72 -0.89
CA PRO A 93 5.03 -7.15 -0.80
C PRO A 93 5.84 -7.70 0.38
N LEU A 94 5.18 -7.85 1.53
CA LEU A 94 5.80 -8.34 2.76
C LEU A 94 6.29 -9.79 2.64
N HIS A 95 5.62 -10.64 1.85
CA HIS A 95 6.06 -12.03 1.66
C HIS A 95 7.40 -12.09 0.91
N LEU A 96 7.58 -11.22 -0.08
CA LEU A 96 8.82 -11.12 -0.85
C LEU A 96 9.98 -10.56 -0.03
N LEU A 97 9.69 -9.60 0.88
CA LEU A 97 10.73 -8.95 1.70
C LEU A 97 11.08 -9.71 2.98
N ARG A 98 10.22 -10.63 3.43
CA ARG A 98 10.40 -11.35 4.70
C ARG A 98 11.75 -12.07 4.81
N PRO A 99 12.27 -12.79 3.79
CA PRO A 99 13.58 -13.44 3.89
C PRO A 99 14.70 -12.43 4.18
N PHE A 100 14.67 -11.26 3.55
CA PHE A 100 15.68 -10.23 3.72
C PHE A 100 15.58 -9.53 5.08
N PHE A 101 14.38 -9.19 5.54
CA PHE A 101 14.18 -8.66 6.90
C PHE A 101 14.68 -9.62 7.96
N PHE A 102 14.53 -10.91 7.69
CA PHE A 102 15.01 -11.95 8.57
C PHE A 102 16.54 -12.01 8.58
N ARG A 103 17.18 -12.14 7.41
CA ARG A 103 18.66 -12.21 7.27
C ARG A 103 19.37 -10.95 7.77
N LEU A 104 18.78 -9.77 7.55
CA LEU A 104 19.36 -8.47 7.92
C LEU A 104 18.97 -7.99 9.32
N ARG A 105 18.45 -8.89 10.15
CA ARG A 105 18.18 -8.58 11.56
C ARG A 105 19.46 -8.45 12.39
N ASP A 106 20.54 -9.09 11.96
CA ASP A 106 21.87 -8.83 12.50
C ASP A 106 22.31 -7.40 12.13
N LYS A 107 22.48 -6.57 13.16
CA LYS A 107 22.88 -5.18 13.02
C LYS A 107 24.29 -5.03 12.45
N ALA A 108 25.21 -5.94 12.77
CA ALA A 108 26.58 -5.88 12.23
C ALA A 108 26.55 -6.09 10.72
N LYS A 109 25.84 -7.14 10.27
CA LYS A 109 25.62 -7.41 8.85
C LYS A 109 24.90 -6.28 8.12
N LEU A 110 23.80 -5.77 8.68
CA LEU A 110 23.09 -4.62 8.11
C LEU A 110 24.00 -3.38 8.01
N SER A 111 24.85 -3.14 9.01
CA SER A 111 25.79 -2.03 9.06
C SER A 111 26.81 -2.08 7.91
N ILE A 112 27.35 -3.28 7.63
CA ILE A 112 28.27 -3.56 6.52
C ILE A 112 27.57 -3.34 5.16
N LEU A 113 26.35 -3.88 5.01
CA LEU A 113 25.60 -3.84 3.76
C LEU A 113 24.88 -2.50 3.49
N HIS A 114 24.79 -1.62 4.49
CA HIS A 114 24.01 -0.39 4.44
C HIS A 114 24.26 0.49 3.21
N PRO A 115 25.51 0.78 2.81
CA PRO A 115 25.76 1.65 1.65
C PRO A 115 25.17 1.09 0.35
N ARG A 116 25.32 -0.23 0.12
CA ARG A 116 24.79 -0.92 -1.07
C ARG A 116 23.27 -1.00 -1.04
N ILE A 117 22.70 -1.25 0.14
CA ILE A 117 21.25 -1.22 0.31
C ILE A 117 20.70 0.16 -0.05
N LEU A 118 21.31 1.25 0.42
CA LEU A 118 20.87 2.60 0.07
C LEU A 118 20.87 2.83 -1.45
N GLU A 119 21.87 2.32 -2.16
CA GLU A 119 21.93 2.43 -3.63
C GLU A 119 20.75 1.73 -4.31
N ILE A 120 20.38 0.52 -3.88
CA ILE A 120 19.25 -0.26 -4.42
C ILE A 120 17.90 0.42 -4.11
N LEU A 121 17.81 1.07 -2.96
CA LEU A 121 16.59 1.74 -2.50
C LEU A 121 16.37 3.10 -3.16
N LYS A 122 17.39 3.70 -3.77
CA LYS A 122 17.24 4.98 -4.48
C LYS A 122 16.16 4.86 -5.56
N LEU A 123 15.48 5.98 -5.77
CA LEU A 123 14.43 6.08 -6.78
C LEU A 123 15.05 5.80 -8.15
N GLN A 124 14.53 4.79 -8.82
CA GLN A 124 14.86 4.49 -10.21
C GLN A 124 14.03 5.39 -11.13
N ASP A 125 14.61 5.83 -12.24
CA ASP A 125 13.97 6.74 -13.19
C ASP A 125 12.76 6.08 -13.87
N GLY A 126 11.73 6.89 -14.16
CA GLY A 126 10.57 6.46 -14.94
C GLY A 126 9.25 6.70 -14.23
N ASP A 127 8.51 7.72 -14.67
CA ASP A 127 7.16 8.00 -14.21
C ASP A 127 6.11 7.45 -15.18
N HIS A 128 5.77 6.18 -15.02
CA HIS A 128 4.72 5.55 -15.83
C HIS A 128 3.34 6.17 -15.63
N SER A 129 3.12 6.93 -14.55
CA SER A 129 1.80 7.53 -14.29
C SER A 129 1.43 8.58 -15.33
N ALA A 130 2.42 9.14 -16.03
CA ALA A 130 2.20 10.03 -17.17
C ALA A 130 1.53 9.32 -18.36
N ASN A 131 1.63 7.99 -18.44
CA ASN A 131 1.09 7.18 -19.54
C ASN A 131 -0.25 6.50 -19.21
N VAL A 132 -0.83 6.72 -18.02
CA VAL A 132 -2.16 6.19 -17.67
C VAL A 132 -3.20 6.74 -18.64
N GLN A 133 -3.79 5.90 -19.48
CA GLN A 133 -4.94 6.28 -20.28
C GLN A 133 -6.22 5.75 -19.60
N VAL A 134 -7.11 6.66 -19.22
CA VAL A 134 -8.40 6.31 -18.63
C VAL A 134 -9.49 6.66 -19.64
N PRO A 135 -10.33 5.71 -20.07
CA PRO A 135 -11.40 6.00 -21.03
C PRO A 135 -12.41 6.99 -20.42
N ALA A 136 -12.84 7.98 -21.20
CA ALA A 136 -13.86 8.92 -20.75
C ALA A 136 -15.21 8.21 -20.60
N TRP A 137 -15.96 8.60 -19.56
CA TRP A 137 -17.27 8.04 -19.27
C TRP A 137 -18.36 9.10 -19.42
N PRO A 138 -19.03 9.17 -20.59
CA PRO A 138 -19.99 10.23 -20.87
C PRO A 138 -21.28 10.08 -20.05
N ASP A 139 -21.77 8.85 -19.90
CA ASP A 139 -23.07 8.55 -19.33
C ASP A 139 -23.03 7.45 -18.26
N MET A 140 -24.03 7.46 -17.40
CA MET A 140 -24.21 6.46 -16.34
C MET A 140 -24.78 5.17 -16.92
N ILE A 141 -23.93 4.27 -17.41
CA ILE A 141 -24.33 2.94 -17.89
C ILE A 141 -24.34 1.89 -16.76
N PRO A 142 -25.19 0.85 -16.83
CA PRO A 142 -25.10 -0.29 -15.92
C PRO A 142 -23.70 -0.90 -15.96
N GLY A 143 -23.10 -1.15 -14.80
CA GLY A 143 -21.75 -1.75 -14.72
C GLY A 143 -20.58 -0.75 -14.69
N ILE A 144 -20.80 0.53 -15.05
CA ILE A 144 -19.74 1.55 -15.05
C ILE A 144 -19.02 1.67 -13.71
N ARG A 145 -19.74 1.48 -12.60
CA ARG A 145 -19.18 1.53 -11.25
C ARG A 145 -18.15 0.41 -11.03
N THR A 146 -18.45 -0.77 -11.54
CA THR A 146 -17.56 -1.93 -11.46
C THR A 146 -16.34 -1.68 -12.33
N GLU A 147 -16.53 -1.23 -13.57
CA GLU A 147 -15.44 -0.91 -14.50
C GLU A 147 -14.51 0.18 -13.95
N PHE A 148 -15.08 1.28 -13.44
CA PHE A 148 -14.34 2.37 -12.80
C PHE A 148 -13.50 1.84 -11.63
N ARG A 149 -14.09 1.03 -10.75
CA ARG A 149 -13.39 0.47 -9.59
C ARG A 149 -12.29 -0.50 -10.00
N THR A 150 -12.54 -1.32 -11.01
CA THR A 150 -11.54 -2.26 -11.55
C THR A 150 -10.39 -1.49 -12.18
N SER A 151 -10.67 -0.49 -13.03
CA SER A 151 -9.66 0.39 -13.62
C SER A 151 -8.84 1.10 -12.54
N LEU A 152 -9.50 1.69 -11.55
CA LEU A 152 -8.82 2.39 -10.46
C LEU A 152 -7.95 1.44 -9.63
N ALA A 153 -8.47 0.24 -9.31
CA ALA A 153 -7.70 -0.77 -8.58
C ALA A 153 -6.50 -1.27 -9.39
N GLN A 154 -6.67 -1.49 -10.69
CA GLN A 154 -5.60 -1.90 -11.59
C GLN A 154 -4.49 -0.84 -11.67
N HIS A 155 -4.83 0.44 -11.80
CA HIS A 155 -3.82 1.51 -11.85
C HIS A 155 -3.16 1.78 -10.48
N LEU A 156 -3.87 1.60 -9.37
CA LEU A 156 -3.32 1.82 -8.02
C LEU A 156 -2.56 0.63 -7.43
N PHE A 157 -2.83 -0.60 -7.88
CA PHE A 157 -2.28 -1.82 -7.28
C PHE A 157 -1.72 -2.81 -8.30
N GLY A 158 -2.14 -2.75 -9.56
CA GLY A 158 -1.71 -3.67 -10.61
C GLY A 158 -0.43 -3.25 -11.34
N TRP A 159 0.18 -2.13 -10.96
CA TRP A 159 1.39 -1.63 -11.62
C TRP A 159 2.66 -2.03 -10.89
N ASP A 160 3.55 -2.71 -11.60
CA ASP A 160 4.84 -3.19 -11.12
C ASP A 160 5.63 -2.10 -10.41
N VAL A 161 5.80 -0.95 -11.07
CA VAL A 161 6.64 0.12 -10.53
C VAL A 161 6.09 0.71 -9.24
N LEU A 162 4.75 0.79 -9.08
CA LEU A 162 4.16 1.28 -7.84
C LEU A 162 4.28 0.26 -6.70
N LEU A 163 4.21 -1.04 -7.01
CA LEU A 163 4.51 -2.12 -6.06
C LEU A 163 5.98 -2.06 -5.61
N GLN A 164 6.90 -1.95 -6.56
CA GLN A 164 8.33 -1.87 -6.29
C GLN A 164 8.70 -0.66 -5.43
N LEU A 165 8.10 0.52 -5.68
CA LEU A 165 8.29 1.70 -4.82
C LEU A 165 7.82 1.43 -3.38
N ARG A 166 6.68 0.76 -3.19
CA ARG A 166 6.17 0.40 -1.85
C ARG A 166 7.08 -0.61 -1.15
N MET A 167 7.65 -1.56 -1.89
CA MET A 167 8.63 -2.51 -1.36
C MET A 167 9.90 -1.79 -0.90
N ARG A 168 10.46 -0.92 -1.76
CA ARG A 168 11.62 -0.08 -1.41
C ARG A 168 11.35 0.79 -0.19
N LEU A 169 10.18 1.43 -0.09
CA LEU A 169 9.80 2.23 1.06
C LEU A 169 9.74 1.37 2.35
N SER A 170 9.10 0.20 2.28
CA SER A 170 9.01 -0.72 3.41
C SER A 170 10.39 -1.17 3.88
N PHE A 171 11.32 -1.36 2.94
CA PHE A 171 12.69 -1.73 3.24
C PHE A 171 13.52 -0.56 3.80
N ALA A 172 13.36 0.64 3.27
CA ALA A 172 13.95 1.86 3.82
C ALA A 172 13.48 2.12 5.26
N ASP A 173 12.20 1.88 5.56
CA ASP A 173 11.69 1.96 6.93
C ASP A 173 12.27 0.88 7.84
N PHE A 174 12.52 -0.32 7.32
CA PHE A 174 13.20 -1.38 8.07
C PHE A 174 14.64 -0.99 8.40
N THR A 175 15.42 -0.53 7.42
CA THR A 175 16.82 -0.12 7.62
C THR A 175 16.92 1.10 8.54
N TRP A 176 16.02 2.07 8.39
CA TRP A 176 15.91 3.22 9.28
C TRP A 176 15.75 2.80 10.75
N LYS A 177 14.87 1.83 11.04
CA LYS A 177 14.62 1.35 12.41
C LYS A 177 15.80 0.59 13.03
N HIS A 178 16.64 -0.03 12.20
CA HIS A 178 17.73 -0.90 12.64
C HIS A 178 19.12 -0.32 12.45
N ALA A 179 19.23 0.90 11.90
CA ALA A 179 20.48 1.62 11.77
C ALA A 179 21.14 1.87 13.14
N ASP A 180 22.47 1.77 13.16
CA ASP A 180 23.33 1.89 14.34
C ASP A 180 23.78 3.34 14.62
N SER A 181 23.56 4.26 13.68
CA SER A 181 23.89 5.69 13.82
C SER A 181 22.79 6.60 13.31
N GLU A 182 22.72 7.83 13.86
CA GLU A 182 21.79 8.87 13.41
C GLU A 182 22.05 9.28 11.96
N GLU A 183 23.32 9.29 11.53
CA GLU A 183 23.72 9.54 10.15
C GLU A 183 23.04 8.57 9.16
N LYS A 184 23.11 7.25 9.45
CA LYS A 184 22.47 6.23 8.60
C LYS A 184 20.95 6.32 8.65
N GLN A 185 20.38 6.67 9.80
CA GLN A 185 18.95 6.96 9.92
C GLN A 185 18.56 8.14 9.03
N ASN A 186 19.34 9.22 9.01
CA ASN A 186 19.06 10.38 8.18
C ASN A 186 19.10 10.00 6.69
N GLN A 187 20.13 9.27 6.25
CA GLN A 187 20.24 8.78 4.87
C GLN A 187 19.05 7.88 4.46
N CYS A 188 18.65 6.94 5.32
CA CYS A 188 17.44 6.14 5.07
C CYS A 188 16.17 7.01 5.05
N GLY A 189 16.11 8.03 5.91
CA GLY A 189 15.00 8.96 6.00
C GLY A 189 14.82 9.79 4.74
N GLU A 190 15.91 10.24 4.12
CA GLU A 190 15.92 10.95 2.84
C GLU A 190 15.41 10.06 1.70
N VAL A 191 15.93 8.83 1.59
CA VAL A 191 15.47 7.86 0.59
C VAL A 191 13.98 7.55 0.78
N ALA A 192 13.54 7.29 2.01
CA ALA A 192 12.13 7.06 2.33
C ALA A 192 11.25 8.25 1.93
N GLN A 193 11.70 9.49 2.20
CA GLN A 193 10.97 10.70 1.83
C GLN A 193 10.84 10.86 0.31
N ALA A 194 11.91 10.58 -0.45
CA ALA A 194 11.89 10.60 -1.92
C ALA A 194 10.92 9.55 -2.49
N LEU A 195 11.00 8.31 -2.00
CA LEU A 195 10.11 7.22 -2.40
C LEU A 195 8.65 7.55 -2.09
N LEU A 196 8.38 8.06 -0.89
CA LEU A 196 7.04 8.41 -0.44
C LEU A 196 6.44 9.55 -1.27
N THR A 197 7.26 10.55 -1.63
CA THR A 197 6.88 11.66 -2.52
C THR A 197 6.54 11.14 -3.91
N ALA A 198 7.39 10.27 -4.49
CA ALA A 198 7.14 9.64 -5.78
C ALA A 198 5.85 8.80 -5.80
N ILE A 199 5.61 7.99 -4.76
CA ILE A 199 4.37 7.22 -4.61
C ILE A 199 3.16 8.17 -4.55
N SER A 200 3.24 9.23 -3.74
CA SER A 200 2.15 10.20 -3.56
C SER A 200 1.77 10.85 -4.89
N HIS A 201 2.75 11.35 -5.65
CA HIS A 201 2.50 12.00 -6.93
C HIS A 201 1.85 11.05 -7.94
N ARG A 202 2.33 9.81 -8.05
CA ARG A 202 1.77 8.80 -8.97
C ARG A 202 0.34 8.40 -8.60
N VAL A 203 0.06 8.23 -7.31
CA VAL A 203 -1.29 7.95 -6.81
C VAL A 203 -2.22 9.12 -7.08
N LEU A 204 -1.77 10.35 -6.81
CA LEU A 204 -2.57 11.55 -7.03
C LEU A 204 -2.88 11.77 -8.51
N ARG A 205 -1.89 11.61 -9.40
CA ARG A 205 -2.09 11.66 -10.85
C ARG A 205 -3.12 10.64 -11.31
N THR A 206 -2.98 9.39 -10.83
CA THR A 206 -3.93 8.33 -11.14
C THR A 206 -5.35 8.71 -10.72
N ILE A 207 -5.53 9.25 -9.52
CA ILE A 207 -6.84 9.69 -9.03
C ILE A 207 -7.39 10.84 -9.89
N ILE A 208 -6.58 11.85 -10.20
CA ILE A 208 -7.00 13.00 -11.01
C ILE A 208 -7.45 12.54 -12.40
N ARG A 209 -6.73 11.63 -13.06
CA ARG A 209 -7.13 11.08 -14.36
C ARG A 209 -8.46 10.36 -14.32
N HIS A 210 -8.71 9.58 -13.27
CA HIS A 210 -10.01 8.94 -13.08
C HIS A 210 -11.12 9.95 -12.80
N LEU A 211 -10.84 11.03 -12.08
CA LEU A 211 -11.80 12.12 -11.88
C LEU A 211 -12.12 12.87 -13.18
N VAL A 212 -11.10 13.15 -14.00
CA VAL A 212 -11.28 13.76 -15.33
C VAL A 212 -12.13 12.87 -16.21
N ALA A 213 -11.83 11.58 -16.26
CA ALA A 213 -12.58 10.62 -17.07
C ALA A 213 -14.04 10.49 -16.62
N ALA A 214 -14.33 10.67 -15.33
CA ALA A 214 -15.68 10.61 -14.75
C ALA A 214 -16.34 12.00 -14.58
N VAL A 215 -15.79 13.07 -15.16
CA VAL A 215 -16.20 14.45 -14.85
C VAL A 215 -17.68 14.73 -15.09
N ASN A 216 -18.27 14.10 -16.10
CA ASN A 216 -19.70 14.25 -16.45
C ASN A 216 -20.63 13.56 -15.44
N LEU A 217 -20.09 12.59 -14.68
CA LEU A 217 -20.83 11.81 -13.68
C LEU A 217 -20.73 12.40 -12.27
N LEU A 218 -19.82 13.35 -12.07
CA LEU A 218 -19.63 14.02 -10.79
C LEU A 218 -20.85 14.89 -10.45
N THR A 219 -21.18 14.99 -9.17
CA THR A 219 -22.28 15.81 -8.64
C THR A 219 -21.77 16.97 -7.79
N SER A 220 -22.66 17.88 -7.39
CA SER A 220 -22.29 18.99 -6.49
C SER A 220 -21.69 18.51 -5.17
N ASN A 221 -22.09 17.33 -4.69
CA ASN A 221 -21.57 16.71 -3.48
C ASN A 221 -20.10 16.28 -3.61
N ASP A 222 -19.61 16.08 -4.84
CA ASP A 222 -18.25 15.62 -5.12
C ASP A 222 -17.24 16.78 -5.22
N ILE A 223 -17.72 18.04 -5.33
CA ILE A 223 -16.88 19.23 -5.55
C ILE A 223 -15.83 19.38 -4.45
N ALA A 224 -16.22 19.19 -3.18
CA ALA A 224 -15.29 19.32 -2.07
C ALA A 224 -14.16 18.28 -2.12
N PHE A 225 -14.45 17.08 -2.65
CA PHE A 225 -13.46 16.05 -2.85
C PHE A 225 -12.52 16.39 -4.02
N VAL A 226 -13.07 16.83 -5.16
CA VAL A 226 -12.27 17.25 -6.33
C VAL A 226 -11.35 18.40 -5.98
N LEU A 227 -11.87 19.46 -5.33
CA LEU A 227 -11.08 20.59 -4.85
C LEU A 227 -9.95 20.15 -3.93
N ARG A 228 -10.21 19.17 -3.06
CA ARG A 228 -9.16 18.61 -2.21
C ARG A 228 -8.05 17.97 -3.04
N MET A 229 -8.39 17.15 -4.04
CA MET A 229 -7.38 16.54 -4.91
C MET A 229 -6.57 17.59 -5.67
N VAL A 230 -7.23 18.62 -6.20
CA VAL A 230 -6.58 19.75 -6.89
C VAL A 230 -5.63 20.49 -5.96
N VAL A 231 -6.08 20.86 -4.76
CA VAL A 231 -5.21 21.52 -3.77
C VAL A 231 -4.01 20.66 -3.39
N GLN A 232 -4.19 19.34 -3.24
CA GLN A 232 -3.08 18.43 -2.97
C GLN A 232 -2.04 18.41 -4.09
N SER A 233 -2.47 18.50 -5.36
CA SER A 233 -1.54 18.53 -6.50
C SER A 233 -0.85 19.87 -6.70
N LEU A 234 -1.32 20.93 -6.02
CA LEU A 234 -0.73 22.27 -6.05
C LEU A 234 0.25 22.51 -4.89
N LEU A 235 0.50 21.49 -4.07
CA LEU A 235 1.41 21.61 -2.95
C LEU A 235 2.87 21.77 -3.42
N PRO A 236 3.71 22.55 -2.71
CA PRO A 236 5.13 22.70 -3.05
C PRO A 236 5.84 21.36 -3.19
N GLY A 237 6.63 21.21 -4.26
CA GLY A 237 7.30 19.95 -4.61
C GLY A 237 6.50 19.03 -5.54
N SER A 238 5.25 19.36 -5.85
CA SER A 238 4.47 18.62 -6.85
C SER A 238 5.03 18.85 -8.27
N PRO A 239 5.04 17.82 -9.13
CA PRO A 239 5.40 17.96 -10.54
C PRO A 239 4.49 18.98 -11.24
N LYS A 240 5.06 19.79 -12.13
CA LYS A 240 4.32 20.84 -12.85
C LYS A 240 3.21 20.25 -13.72
N ASP A 241 3.52 19.17 -14.43
CA ASP A 241 2.55 18.44 -15.26
C ASP A 241 1.37 17.90 -14.44
N LEU A 242 1.59 17.43 -13.21
CA LEU A 242 0.51 17.03 -12.29
C LEU A 242 -0.36 18.23 -11.87
N SER A 243 0.26 19.37 -11.58
CA SER A 243 -0.44 20.61 -11.21
C SER A 243 -1.31 21.11 -12.35
N ASP A 244 -0.75 21.15 -13.57
CA ASP A 244 -1.43 21.59 -14.79
C ASP A 244 -2.62 20.67 -15.10
N GLU A 245 -2.43 19.36 -15.02
CA GLU A 245 -3.49 18.36 -15.22
C GLU A 245 -4.65 18.50 -14.21
N ALA A 246 -4.33 18.78 -12.94
CA ALA A 246 -5.33 19.00 -11.90
C ALA A 246 -6.15 20.28 -12.13
N LEU A 247 -5.50 21.37 -12.52
CA LEU A 247 -6.18 22.64 -12.81
C LEU A 247 -7.09 22.50 -14.03
N MET A 248 -6.62 21.84 -15.08
CA MET A 248 -7.43 21.55 -16.26
C MET A 248 -8.67 20.71 -15.92
N SER A 249 -8.53 19.70 -15.05
CA SER A 249 -9.67 18.94 -14.53
C SER A 249 -10.70 19.83 -13.82
N TYR A 250 -10.22 20.78 -13.01
CA TYR A 250 -11.09 21.66 -12.23
C TYR A 250 -11.86 22.62 -13.14
N VAL A 251 -11.15 23.30 -14.04
CA VAL A 251 -11.75 24.27 -14.98
C VAL A 251 -12.84 23.61 -15.79
N ARG A 252 -12.56 22.43 -16.36
CA ARG A 252 -13.55 21.66 -17.14
C ARG A 252 -14.80 21.33 -16.33
N HIS A 253 -14.66 20.94 -15.06
CA HIS A 253 -15.81 20.62 -14.20
C HIS A 253 -16.66 21.86 -13.88
N VAL A 254 -16.03 23.00 -13.59
CA VAL A 254 -16.74 24.24 -13.27
C VAL A 254 -17.48 24.78 -14.49
N GLU A 255 -16.83 24.81 -15.65
CA GLU A 255 -17.43 25.29 -16.90
C GLU A 255 -18.65 24.45 -17.31
N LEU A 256 -18.57 23.13 -17.21
CA LEU A 256 -19.67 22.23 -17.55
C LEU A 256 -20.90 22.41 -16.64
N LYS A 257 -20.71 22.74 -15.37
CA LYS A 257 -21.81 22.79 -14.39
C LYS A 257 -22.33 24.19 -14.07
N TYR A 258 -21.51 25.22 -14.27
CA TYR A 258 -21.83 26.58 -13.89
C TYR A 258 -21.46 27.57 -15.00
N PRO A 259 -22.07 27.47 -16.20
CA PRO A 259 -21.70 28.28 -17.37
C PRO A 259 -21.85 29.79 -17.16
N TYR A 260 -22.59 30.23 -16.14
CA TYR A 260 -22.86 31.64 -15.84
C TYR A 260 -22.17 32.18 -14.58
N ARG A 261 -21.31 31.39 -13.92
CA ARG A 261 -20.58 31.84 -12.72
C ARG A 261 -19.10 32.02 -13.08
N THR A 262 -18.67 33.25 -13.27
CA THR A 262 -17.26 33.62 -13.45
C THR A 262 -16.42 33.05 -12.30
N SER A 263 -15.45 32.20 -12.64
CA SER A 263 -14.64 31.43 -11.68
C SER A 263 -13.80 32.33 -10.77
N PRO A 264 -14.00 32.33 -9.43
CA PRO A 264 -13.18 33.12 -8.50
C PRO A 264 -11.77 32.55 -8.28
N LEU A 265 -11.41 31.39 -8.86
CA LEU A 265 -10.09 30.78 -8.67
C LEU A 265 -9.00 31.30 -9.60
N LEU A 266 -9.36 31.95 -10.72
CA LEU A 266 -8.38 32.65 -11.57
C LEU A 266 -7.83 33.92 -10.90
N SER A 267 -8.47 34.42 -9.83
CA SER A 267 -7.95 35.54 -9.03
C SER A 267 -7.17 35.12 -7.77
N VAL A 268 -6.94 33.81 -7.54
CA VAL A 268 -6.33 33.31 -6.29
C VAL A 268 -4.80 33.20 -6.34
N GLN A 269 -4.15 33.49 -7.48
CA GLN A 269 -2.68 33.60 -7.51
C GLN A 269 -2.12 34.83 -6.77
N THR A 270 -2.95 35.72 -6.22
CA THR A 270 -2.50 36.92 -5.49
C THR A 270 -3.12 37.16 -4.10
N ALA A 271 -3.90 36.23 -3.53
CA ALA A 271 -4.57 36.50 -2.24
C ALA A 271 -4.44 35.34 -1.24
N THR A 272 -3.51 35.49 -0.31
CA THR A 272 -3.47 34.74 0.94
C THR A 272 -4.47 35.31 1.95
N HIS A 273 -5.17 34.40 2.65
CA HIS A 273 -6.07 34.60 3.81
C HIS A 273 -7.52 35.06 3.56
N GLY A 274 -8.45 34.14 3.84
CA GLY A 274 -9.87 34.45 4.03
C GLY A 274 -10.72 33.20 4.25
N ARG A 275 -11.19 33.01 5.49
CA ARG A 275 -12.02 31.90 6.00
C ARG A 275 -13.49 32.11 5.59
N ALA A 276 -14.19 31.09 5.07
CA ALA A 276 -15.63 30.88 5.29
C ALA A 276 -16.10 29.51 4.78
N ALA A 277 -16.86 28.78 5.60
CA ALA A 277 -17.63 27.60 5.20
C ALA A 277 -18.98 27.59 5.94
N ARG A 278 -20.08 27.37 5.21
CA ARG A 278 -21.36 26.87 5.76
C ARG A 278 -22.08 25.95 4.75
N SER A 279 -22.39 24.75 5.26
CA SER A 279 -23.60 23.91 5.13
C SER A 279 -24.22 23.62 3.75
N LEU A 280 -24.30 22.32 3.38
CA LEU A 280 -25.31 21.74 2.48
C LEU A 280 -25.70 20.31 2.94
N HIS A 281 -27.00 20.00 2.85
CA HIS A 281 -27.69 18.78 3.30
C HIS A 281 -27.65 17.62 2.29
N SER A 282 -27.99 16.41 2.79
CA SER A 282 -27.77 15.07 2.22
C SER A 282 -28.69 14.67 1.06
N SER A 283 -28.13 13.96 0.07
CA SER A 283 -28.84 13.06 -0.85
C SER A 283 -28.14 11.70 -0.91
N SER A 284 -28.88 10.63 -0.65
CA SER A 284 -28.40 9.28 -0.33
C SER A 284 -28.00 8.42 -1.53
N GLN A 285 -27.95 8.94 -2.75
CA GLN A 285 -27.66 8.11 -3.94
C GLN A 285 -26.20 8.14 -4.43
N LEU A 286 -25.32 8.96 -3.83
CA LEU A 286 -23.94 9.17 -4.33
C LEU A 286 -22.83 9.02 -3.27
N HIS A 287 -23.18 8.55 -2.07
CA HIS A 287 -22.21 8.24 -1.01
C HIS A 287 -21.16 7.19 -1.45
N TRP A 288 -21.50 6.33 -2.41
CA TRP A 288 -20.68 5.20 -2.83
C TRP A 288 -19.38 5.58 -3.56
N PHE A 289 -19.35 6.68 -4.32
CA PHE A 289 -18.15 7.10 -5.08
C PHE A 289 -17.07 7.60 -4.12
N ALA A 290 -17.45 8.51 -3.24
CA ALA A 290 -16.63 8.93 -2.11
C ALA A 290 -16.23 7.74 -1.23
N HIS A 291 -17.12 6.78 -0.96
CA HIS A 291 -16.79 5.59 -0.19
C HIS A 291 -15.81 4.63 -0.88
N ALA A 292 -15.92 4.43 -2.20
CA ALA A 292 -15.03 3.54 -2.95
C ALA A 292 -13.62 4.13 -3.05
N LEU A 293 -13.53 5.44 -3.33
CA LEU A 293 -12.25 6.15 -3.32
C LEU A 293 -11.68 6.27 -1.91
N ALA A 294 -12.51 6.56 -0.91
CA ALA A 294 -12.10 6.56 0.50
C ALA A 294 -11.74 5.15 1.00
N ALA A 295 -12.31 4.08 0.44
CA ALA A 295 -11.93 2.70 0.78
C ALA A 295 -10.60 2.30 0.13
N ALA A 296 -10.37 2.68 -1.15
CA ALA A 296 -9.09 2.49 -1.82
C ALA A 296 -7.99 3.30 -1.14
N ALA A 297 -8.26 4.57 -0.82
CA ALA A 297 -7.40 5.41 -0.01
C ALA A 297 -7.21 4.83 1.40
N ARG A 298 -8.26 4.36 2.08
CA ARG A 298 -8.13 3.69 3.40
C ARG A 298 -7.24 2.46 3.34
N ARG A 299 -7.36 1.59 2.33
CA ARG A 299 -6.48 0.42 2.20
C ARG A 299 -5.03 0.83 1.93
N PHE A 300 -4.84 1.81 1.05
CA PHE A 300 -3.53 2.40 0.77
C PHE A 300 -2.91 3.02 2.03
N PHE A 301 -3.64 3.84 2.78
CA PHE A 301 -3.15 4.53 3.96
C PHE A 301 -3.15 3.67 5.22
N HIS A 302 -3.97 2.62 5.34
CA HIS A 302 -3.90 1.67 6.46
C HIS A 302 -2.64 0.81 6.36
N SER A 303 -2.27 0.42 5.13
CA SER A 303 -0.95 -0.17 4.84
C SER A 303 0.20 0.77 5.25
N GLN A 304 0.02 2.09 5.11
CA GLN A 304 1.01 3.10 5.52
C GLN A 304 0.91 3.50 7.02
N ARG A 305 -0.25 3.30 7.67
CA ARG A 305 -0.50 3.67 9.07
C ARG A 305 0.12 2.68 10.06
N LEU A 306 0.23 1.41 9.70
CA LEU A 306 1.02 0.43 10.46
C LEU A 306 2.51 0.78 10.53
N ILE A 307 2.98 1.61 9.59
CA ILE A 307 4.35 2.14 9.56
C ILE A 307 4.49 3.38 10.46
N HIS A 308 3.40 4.11 10.73
CA HIS A 308 3.44 5.48 11.26
C HIS A 308 3.27 5.63 12.78
N ILE A 309 2.92 4.58 13.55
CA ILE A 309 2.58 4.71 14.98
C ILE A 309 3.80 5.00 15.89
N ASN A 310 5.05 4.92 15.42
CA ASN A 310 6.25 5.15 16.25
C ASN A 310 7.11 6.40 15.89
N LYS A 311 6.57 7.39 15.16
CA LYS A 311 7.32 8.60 14.74
C LYS A 311 7.14 9.81 15.68
N ILE A 312 7.96 9.93 16.72
CA ILE A 312 8.26 11.23 17.38
C ILE A 312 9.65 11.77 16.95
N GLY A 313 10.59 10.91 16.53
CA GLY A 313 11.92 11.36 16.07
C GLY A 313 11.99 12.01 14.69
N TYR A 314 11.11 11.60 13.76
CA TYR A 314 11.16 12.01 12.34
C TYR A 314 10.86 13.50 12.09
N GLN A 315 10.27 14.21 13.06
CA GLN A 315 9.65 15.53 12.82
C GLN A 315 10.49 16.74 13.22
N LYS A 316 11.68 16.55 13.81
CA LYS A 316 12.43 17.68 14.35
C LYS A 316 13.30 18.43 13.34
N GLN A 317 13.55 17.88 12.14
CA GLN A 317 14.49 18.53 11.22
C GLN A 317 13.92 19.05 9.89
N GLN A 318 13.05 18.38 9.12
CA GLN A 318 12.55 18.99 7.87
C GLN A 318 11.11 18.54 7.51
N GLY A 319 10.21 19.48 7.18
CA GLY A 319 9.01 19.22 6.39
C GLY A 319 7.71 18.77 7.09
N ALA A 320 7.50 19.04 8.39
CA ALA A 320 6.36 18.53 9.16
C ALA A 320 4.94 19.00 8.71
N GLY A 321 4.83 20.04 7.88
CA GLY A 321 3.55 20.66 7.51
C GLY A 321 2.73 19.87 6.48
N LEU A 322 3.38 19.38 5.42
CA LEU A 322 2.71 18.73 4.30
C LEU A 322 2.05 17.40 4.72
N TRP A 323 2.77 16.62 5.52
CA TRP A 323 2.39 15.27 5.92
C TRP A 323 1.38 15.22 7.06
N ARG A 324 1.41 16.16 8.00
CA ARG A 324 0.35 16.29 9.02
C ARG A 324 -0.98 16.67 8.36
N SER A 325 -0.96 17.51 7.32
CA SER A 325 -2.14 17.78 6.51
C SER A 325 -2.55 16.54 5.71
N PHE A 326 -1.64 15.86 5.01
CA PHE A 326 -1.98 14.65 4.22
C PHE A 326 -2.62 13.55 5.08
N SER A 327 -2.06 13.27 6.26
CA SER A 327 -2.57 12.25 7.19
C SER A 327 -3.85 12.68 7.92
N LYS A 328 -3.93 13.90 8.49
CA LYS A 328 -5.13 14.38 9.20
C LYS A 328 -6.31 14.63 8.25
N LEU A 329 -6.06 15.08 7.03
CA LEU A 329 -7.10 15.36 6.03
C LEU A 329 -7.73 14.06 5.49
N PHE A 330 -6.98 12.95 5.44
CA PHE A 330 -7.53 11.63 5.10
C PHE A 330 -8.17 10.91 6.31
N ILE A 331 -7.64 11.10 7.53
CA ILE A 331 -8.23 10.55 8.75
C ILE A 331 -9.56 11.26 9.10
N GLY A 332 -9.67 12.57 8.90
CA GLY A 332 -10.89 13.34 9.15
C GLY A 332 -12.07 12.95 8.25
N VAL A 333 -11.80 12.53 7.01
CA VAL A 333 -12.84 12.02 6.09
C VAL A 333 -13.31 10.62 6.50
N CYS A 334 -12.46 9.86 7.20
CA CYS A 334 -12.81 8.53 7.70
C CYS A 334 -13.65 8.56 8.99
N PHE A 335 -13.71 9.69 9.71
CA PHE A 335 -14.41 9.80 11.00
C PHE A 335 -15.75 10.55 10.94
N VAL A 336 -16.05 11.27 9.86
CA VAL A 336 -17.32 12.02 9.70
C VAL A 336 -18.45 11.16 9.09
N THR A 337 -18.20 9.89 8.78
CA THR A 337 -19.20 8.99 8.14
C THR A 337 -19.62 7.78 8.99
N THR A 338 -19.39 7.82 10.31
CA THR A 338 -19.82 6.76 11.26
C THR A 338 -20.89 7.21 12.26
N VAL A 339 -21.64 8.28 11.98
CA VAL A 339 -22.91 8.55 12.66
C VAL A 339 -23.89 9.13 11.64
N SER A 340 -24.61 8.25 10.95
CA SER A 340 -25.99 8.42 10.42
C SER A 340 -26.38 7.15 9.68
#